data_AF-A0A9D4ST83-F1
#
_entry.id   AF-A0A9D4ST83-F1
#
_cell.length_a   1.000
_cell.length_b   1.000
_cell.length_c   1.000
_cell.angle_alpha   90.00
_cell.angle_beta   90.00
_cell.angle_gamma   90.00
#
_symmetry.space_group_name_H-M   'P 1'
#
loop_
_entity.id
_entity.type
_entity.pdbx_description
1 polymer ?
#
loop_
_entity_poly.entity_id
_entity_poly.type
_entity_poly.pdbx_seq_one_letter_code
_entity_poly.pdbx_strand_id
1 'polypeptide(L)'
;MGERQGPPEPPFYSLRVREIFFAFIYLVMQRLWYDDYGSVRRVVMTGLDNIVSHDASLRAQGAVRVLEVGAAYGPNMPYIQRKIEYWRLEPNVSFEPEFQKNLAANRKVQLVRTVRGYGEDMHMLQDGHFDAVILTYVLCTAKDGEKLLSEIKRVLRKGGRLLFAEHVGHPKGTRARFLQDTLAPLVQYFTGGCYMNRDSGVLLAKAGFSEIKMDEVDINIPCEYSYHVYGFATV
;
A
#
# COMPACT_ATOMS: atom_id res chain seq x y z
N MET A 1 -2.31 11.16 -27.29
CA MET A 1 -1.29 10.25 -26.70
C MET A 1 -2.06 9.05 -26.17
N GLY A 2 -1.82 7.87 -26.74
CA GLY A 2 -2.68 6.70 -26.58
C GLY A 2 -2.75 6.17 -25.16
N GLU A 3 -3.96 5.86 -24.70
CA GLU A 3 -4.22 5.04 -23.52
C GLU A 3 -3.43 3.73 -23.67
N ARG A 4 -2.43 3.52 -22.82
CA ARG A 4 -1.83 2.18 -22.70
C ARG A 4 -2.87 1.30 -22.02
N GLN A 5 -3.66 0.61 -22.84
CA GLN A 5 -4.48 -0.50 -22.40
C GLN A 5 -3.56 -1.48 -21.66
N GLY A 6 -3.93 -1.83 -20.42
CA GLY A 6 -3.22 -2.83 -19.65
C GLY A 6 -3.14 -4.17 -20.40
N PRO A 7 -2.31 -5.12 -19.96
CA PRO A 7 -2.20 -6.40 -20.61
C PRO A 7 -3.60 -7.07 -20.73
N PRO A 8 -3.86 -7.78 -21.85
CA PRO A 8 -5.15 -8.43 -22.06
C PRO A 8 -5.47 -9.38 -20.91
N GLU A 9 -6.73 -9.41 -20.49
CA GLU A 9 -7.15 -10.33 -19.44
C GLU A 9 -6.95 -11.79 -19.89
N PRO A 10 -6.40 -12.66 -19.03
CA PRO A 10 -6.26 -14.07 -19.36
C PRO A 10 -7.61 -14.71 -19.71
N PRO A 11 -7.73 -15.43 -20.84
CA PRO A 11 -9.01 -15.94 -21.32
C PRO A 11 -9.58 -17.14 -20.54
N PHE A 12 -8.90 -17.64 -19.49
CA PHE A 12 -9.22 -18.95 -18.89
C PHE A 12 -9.63 -18.96 -17.41
N TYR A 13 -9.67 -17.81 -16.72
CA TYR A 13 -10.02 -17.78 -15.28
C TYR A 13 -11.00 -16.65 -14.93
N SER A 14 -11.98 -16.95 -14.07
CA SER A 14 -12.85 -15.92 -13.49
C SER A 14 -12.05 -15.00 -12.55
N LEU A 15 -12.51 -13.76 -12.37
CA LEU A 15 -11.90 -12.79 -11.44
C LEU A 15 -11.66 -13.39 -10.06
N ARG A 16 -12.62 -14.17 -9.55
CA ARG A 16 -12.53 -14.83 -8.24
C ARG A 16 -11.38 -15.83 -8.16
N VAL A 17 -11.11 -16.59 -9.23
CA VAL A 17 -9.98 -17.55 -9.25
C VAL A 17 -8.65 -16.79 -9.24
N ARG A 18 -8.57 -15.66 -9.96
CA ARG A 18 -7.38 -14.79 -9.96
C ARG A 18 -7.13 -14.18 -8.59
N GLU A 19 -8.17 -13.71 -7.91
CA GLU A 19 -8.10 -13.16 -6.55
C GLU A 19 -7.61 -14.18 -5.53
N ILE A 20 -8.13 -15.42 -5.58
CA ILE A 20 -7.70 -16.52 -4.71
C ILE A 20 -6.23 -16.88 -4.98
N PHE A 21 -5.86 -17.03 -6.25
CA PHE A 21 -4.49 -17.36 -6.64
C PHE A 21 -3.51 -16.28 -6.21
N PHE A 22 -3.85 -15.00 -6.44
CA PHE A 22 -3.04 -13.88 -5.99
C PHE A 22 -2.90 -13.85 -4.47
N ALA A 23 -3.99 -14.04 -3.72
CA ALA A 23 -3.92 -14.07 -2.26
C ALA A 23 -2.99 -15.18 -1.74
N PHE A 24 -3.06 -16.37 -2.36
CA PHE A 24 -2.17 -17.48 -2.05
C PHE A 24 -0.70 -17.14 -2.35
N ILE A 25 -0.38 -16.67 -3.55
CA ILE A 25 0.99 -16.30 -3.94
C ILE A 25 1.52 -15.18 -3.05
N TYR A 26 0.73 -14.15 -2.79
CA TYR A 26 1.11 -13.04 -1.94
C TYR A 26 1.44 -13.51 -0.51
N LEU A 27 0.64 -14.40 0.08
CA LEU A 27 0.93 -14.98 1.39
C LEU A 27 2.23 -15.80 1.40
N VAL A 28 2.50 -16.57 0.33
CA VAL A 28 3.75 -17.33 0.21
C VAL A 28 4.95 -16.39 0.12
N MET A 29 4.91 -15.40 -0.78
CA MET A 29 6.00 -14.43 -0.95
C MET A 29 6.27 -13.68 0.35
N GLN A 30 5.21 -13.17 0.99
CA GLN A 30 5.36 -12.44 2.24
C GLN A 30 5.89 -13.29 3.40
N ARG A 31 5.69 -14.61 3.39
CA ARG A 31 6.31 -15.51 4.37
C ARG A 31 7.79 -15.77 4.06
N LEU A 32 8.14 -15.92 2.79
CA LEU A 32 9.52 -16.15 2.35
C LEU A 32 10.42 -14.94 2.67
N TRP A 33 9.91 -13.73 2.46
CA TRP A 33 10.64 -12.47 2.67
C TRP A 33 10.04 -11.63 3.80
N TYR A 34 9.55 -12.30 4.84
CA TYR A 34 8.83 -11.65 5.95
C TYR A 34 9.71 -10.60 6.64
N ASP A 35 10.95 -10.97 6.97
CA ASP A 35 11.87 -10.09 7.68
C ASP A 35 12.33 -8.92 6.81
N ASP A 36 12.60 -9.16 5.53
CA ASP A 36 13.00 -8.13 4.56
C ASP A 36 11.92 -7.04 4.42
N TYR A 37 10.70 -7.42 4.06
CA TYR A 37 9.60 -6.47 3.99
C TYR A 37 9.24 -5.90 5.37
N GLY A 38 9.39 -6.70 6.42
CA GLY A 38 9.14 -6.31 7.81
C GLY A 38 10.07 -5.22 8.30
N SER A 39 11.32 -5.20 7.85
CA SER A 39 12.29 -4.16 8.19
C SER A 39 11.82 -2.78 7.73
N VAL A 40 11.34 -2.67 6.50
CA VAL A 40 10.79 -1.43 5.91
C VAL A 40 9.50 -1.04 6.61
N ARG A 41 8.56 -1.98 6.77
CA ARG A 41 7.26 -1.73 7.44
C ARG A 41 7.45 -1.21 8.86
N ARG A 42 8.41 -1.76 9.61
CA ARG A 42 8.72 -1.32 10.96
C ARG A 42 9.05 0.16 11.00
N VAL A 43 9.93 0.63 10.11
CA VAL A 43 10.33 2.04 10.05
C VAL A 43 9.15 2.91 9.64
N VAL A 44 8.40 2.54 8.59
CA VAL A 44 7.25 3.32 8.11
C VAL A 44 6.16 3.45 9.18
N MET A 45 5.87 2.39 9.93
CA MET A 45 4.82 2.42 10.95
C MET A 45 5.17 3.32 12.14
N THR A 46 6.46 3.61 12.41
CA THR A 46 6.82 4.64 13.41
C THR A 46 6.37 6.05 12.99
N GLY A 47 6.09 6.27 11.70
CA GLY A 47 5.49 7.51 11.19
C GLY A 47 4.13 7.83 11.81
N LEU A 48 3.45 6.82 12.38
CA LEU A 48 2.22 6.99 13.14
C LEU A 48 2.47 7.60 14.52
N ASP A 49 3.60 7.32 15.18
CA ASP A 49 3.81 7.54 16.63
C ASP A 49 3.73 9.02 17.05
N ASN A 50 4.08 9.95 16.15
CA ASN A 50 4.08 11.38 16.41
C ASN A 50 2.84 12.12 15.90
N ILE A 51 1.85 11.40 15.35
CA ILE A 51 0.61 12.02 14.87
C ILE A 51 -0.30 12.32 16.05
N VAL A 52 -0.83 13.54 16.10
CA VAL A 52 -1.86 13.94 17.07
C VAL A 52 -3.19 14.03 16.32
N SER A 53 -4.20 13.31 16.83
CA SER A 53 -5.51 13.33 16.20
C SER A 53 -6.15 14.72 16.28
N HIS A 54 -6.82 15.12 15.20
CA HIS A 54 -7.67 16.31 15.23
C HIS A 54 -9.01 16.05 15.92
N ASP A 55 -9.43 14.79 15.98
CA ASP A 55 -10.60 14.38 16.75
C ASP A 55 -10.28 14.45 18.24
N ALA A 56 -11.03 15.28 18.97
CA ALA A 56 -10.80 15.51 20.40
C ALA A 56 -10.96 14.22 21.23
N SER A 57 -11.87 13.33 20.83
CA SER A 57 -12.13 12.08 21.54
C SER A 57 -11.00 11.06 21.32
N LEU A 58 -10.46 10.96 20.11
CA LEU A 58 -9.33 10.09 19.81
C LEU A 58 -8.05 10.63 20.45
N ARG A 59 -7.84 11.94 20.38
CA ARG A 59 -6.70 12.59 21.02
C ARG A 59 -6.68 12.35 22.53
N ALA A 60 -7.82 12.43 23.21
CA ALA A 60 -7.92 12.12 24.65
C ALA A 60 -7.53 10.68 24.98
N GLN A 61 -7.69 9.75 24.02
CA GLN A 61 -7.34 8.33 24.16
C GLN A 61 -5.92 8.00 23.70
N GLY A 62 -5.17 8.98 23.17
CA GLY A 62 -3.88 8.79 22.49
C GLY A 62 -4.00 8.07 21.15
N ALA A 63 -5.22 7.94 20.60
CA ALA A 63 -5.50 7.27 19.34
C ALA A 63 -5.46 8.24 18.15
N VAL A 64 -5.37 7.67 16.95
CA VAL A 64 -5.48 8.39 15.66
C VAL A 64 -6.35 7.60 14.71
N ARG A 65 -7.01 8.28 13.78
CA ARG A 65 -7.83 7.65 12.75
C ARG A 65 -7.01 7.36 11.49
N VAL A 66 -6.97 6.09 11.10
CA VAL A 66 -6.11 5.60 10.03
C VAL A 66 -6.94 4.84 9.00
N LEU A 67 -6.71 5.14 7.72
CA LEU A 67 -7.15 4.31 6.60
C LEU A 67 -5.96 3.50 6.07
N GLU A 68 -6.09 2.19 5.94
CA GLU A 68 -5.14 1.38 5.18
C GLU A 68 -5.75 0.97 3.84
N VAL A 69 -5.09 1.39 2.77
CA VAL A 69 -5.47 1.10 1.39
C VAL A 69 -4.73 -0.15 0.93
N GLY A 70 -5.45 -1.15 0.43
CA GLY A 70 -4.89 -2.45 0.04
C GLY A 70 -4.32 -3.22 1.24
N ALA A 71 -5.07 -3.27 2.33
CA ALA A 71 -4.61 -3.87 3.58
C ALA A 71 -4.31 -5.38 3.47
N ALA A 72 -4.81 -6.06 2.44
CA ALA A 72 -4.69 -7.50 2.26
C ALA A 72 -5.02 -8.26 3.55
N TYR A 73 -4.05 -9.03 4.07
CA TYR A 73 -4.16 -9.79 5.31
C TYR A 73 -3.64 -9.04 6.57
N GLY A 74 -3.36 -7.74 6.46
CA GLY A 74 -2.88 -6.89 7.56
C GLY A 74 -1.39 -7.04 7.94
N PRO A 75 -0.44 -7.10 6.98
CA PRO A 75 0.98 -7.28 7.29
C PRO A 75 1.63 -6.13 8.07
N ASN A 76 1.01 -4.95 8.08
CA ASN A 76 1.51 -3.78 8.80
C ASN A 76 1.18 -3.82 10.30
N MET A 77 0.09 -4.50 10.70
CA MET A 77 -0.42 -4.47 12.07
C MET A 77 0.60 -4.83 13.16
N PRO A 78 1.48 -5.84 13.00
CA PRO A 78 2.50 -6.19 13.99
C PRO A 78 3.47 -5.04 14.32
N TYR A 79 3.60 -4.07 13.42
CA TYR A 79 4.54 -2.96 13.53
C TYR A 79 3.89 -1.69 14.10
N ILE A 80 2.57 -1.67 14.29
CA ILE A 80 1.83 -0.51 14.80
C ILE A 80 1.97 -0.47 16.33
N GLN A 81 2.69 0.53 16.85
CA GLN A 81 3.01 0.61 18.28
C GLN A 81 2.10 1.53 19.11
N ARG A 82 1.09 2.14 18.48
CA ARG A 82 0.11 3.02 19.14
C ARG A 82 -1.33 2.57 18.90
N LYS A 83 -2.26 3.10 19.69
CA LYS A 83 -3.70 2.89 19.47
C LYS A 83 -4.13 3.58 18.18
N ILE A 84 -4.91 2.89 17.35
CA ILE A 84 -5.50 3.45 16.14
C ILE A 84 -6.95 3.02 15.98
N GLU A 85 -7.79 3.94 15.52
CA GLU A 85 -9.04 3.61 14.84
C GLU A 85 -8.73 3.28 13.39
N TYR A 86 -9.00 2.04 12.99
CA TYR A 86 -8.51 1.49 11.74
C TYR A 86 -9.65 1.24 10.76
N TRP A 87 -9.52 1.82 9.58
CA TRP A 87 -10.39 1.58 8.44
C TRP A 87 -9.61 0.81 7.38
N ARG A 88 -10.23 -0.25 6.87
CA ARG A 88 -9.65 -1.11 5.84
C ARG A 88 -10.30 -0.84 4.50
N LEU A 89 -9.52 -0.63 3.44
CA LEU A 89 -9.98 -0.67 2.06
C LEU A 89 -9.30 -1.82 1.33
N GLU A 90 -10.05 -2.85 0.95
CA GLU A 90 -9.52 -4.06 0.31
C GLU A 90 -10.59 -4.69 -0.61
N PRO A 91 -10.35 -4.82 -1.93
CA PRO A 91 -11.30 -5.45 -2.84
C PRO A 91 -11.34 -6.98 -2.72
N ASN A 92 -10.20 -7.62 -2.41
CA ASN A 92 -10.02 -9.06 -2.43
C ASN A 92 -10.40 -9.70 -1.09
N VAL A 93 -11.57 -10.35 -1.09
CA VAL A 93 -12.12 -11.03 0.09
C VAL A 93 -11.35 -12.28 0.50
N SER A 94 -10.47 -12.82 -0.35
CA SER A 94 -9.68 -14.01 -0.05
C SER A 94 -8.66 -13.79 1.07
N PHE A 95 -8.36 -12.54 1.44
CA PHE A 95 -7.49 -12.23 2.57
C PHE A 95 -8.20 -12.20 3.92
N GLU A 96 -9.53 -12.31 3.96
CA GLU A 96 -10.32 -12.16 5.19
C GLU A 96 -9.89 -13.09 6.34
N PRO A 97 -9.65 -14.41 6.13
CA PRO A 97 -9.31 -15.30 7.24
C PRO A 97 -8.00 -14.91 7.94
N GLU A 98 -6.94 -14.68 7.16
CA GLU A 98 -5.64 -14.25 7.67
C GLU A 98 -5.69 -12.83 8.25
N PHE A 99 -6.48 -11.93 7.65
CA PHE A 99 -6.71 -10.59 8.18
C PHE A 99 -7.29 -10.64 9.60
N GLN A 100 -8.35 -11.42 9.81
CA GLN A 100 -8.99 -11.54 11.12
C GLN A 100 -8.04 -12.15 12.17
N LYS A 101 -7.22 -13.13 11.76
CA LYS A 101 -6.17 -13.69 12.63
C LYS A 101 -5.15 -12.64 13.07
N ASN A 102 -4.68 -11.81 12.13
CA ASN A 102 -3.73 -10.75 12.45
C ASN A 102 -4.36 -9.63 13.29
N LEU A 103 -5.59 -9.24 12.99
CA LEU A 103 -6.31 -8.25 13.78
C LEU A 103 -6.46 -8.70 15.24
N ALA A 104 -6.85 -9.96 15.46
CA ALA A 104 -6.99 -10.53 16.81
C ALA A 104 -5.67 -10.55 17.61
N ALA A 105 -4.53 -10.68 16.92
CA ALA A 105 -3.20 -10.63 17.55
C ALA A 105 -2.74 -9.19 17.89
N ASN A 106 -3.35 -8.15 17.30
CA ASN A 106 -2.89 -6.77 17.37
C ASN A 106 -3.88 -5.86 18.10
N ARG A 107 -3.92 -5.97 19.43
CA ARG A 107 -4.89 -5.26 20.31
C ARG A 107 -4.88 -3.73 20.24
N LYS A 108 -3.83 -3.13 19.68
CA LYS A 108 -3.72 -1.67 19.48
C LYS A 108 -4.50 -1.18 18.25
N VAL A 109 -4.92 -2.10 17.38
CA VAL A 109 -5.65 -1.82 16.14
C VAL A 109 -7.13 -2.10 16.37
N GLN A 110 -7.96 -1.05 16.40
CA GLN A 110 -9.40 -1.17 16.51
C GLN A 110 -10.03 -1.03 15.12
N LEU A 111 -10.43 -2.14 14.51
CA LEU A 111 -11.15 -2.10 13.23
C LEU A 111 -12.52 -1.43 13.41
N VAL A 112 -12.75 -0.33 12.72
CA VAL A 112 -14.01 0.43 12.72
C VAL A 112 -14.85 0.06 11.50
N ARG A 113 -14.22 -0.03 10.32
CA ARG A 113 -14.93 -0.30 9.07
C ARG A 113 -14.05 -1.02 8.06
N THR A 114 -14.64 -1.98 7.37
CA THR A 114 -14.08 -2.55 6.13
C THR A 114 -14.88 -2.02 4.94
N VAL A 115 -14.18 -1.47 3.97
CA VAL A 115 -14.71 -1.02 2.69
C VAL A 115 -14.17 -1.95 1.62
N ARG A 116 -15.07 -2.52 0.83
CA ARG A 116 -14.71 -3.30 -0.34
C ARG A 116 -14.70 -2.39 -1.55
N GLY A 117 -13.51 -2.10 -2.06
CA GLY A 117 -13.32 -1.15 -3.17
C GLY A 117 -11.87 -0.96 -3.52
N TYR A 118 -11.63 -0.22 -4.60
CA TYR A 118 -10.30 0.12 -5.10
C TYR A 118 -9.91 1.51 -4.62
N GLY A 119 -8.61 1.75 -4.43
CA GLY A 119 -8.15 3.05 -3.93
C GLY A 119 -8.26 4.18 -4.94
N GLU A 120 -8.39 3.86 -6.23
CA GLU A 120 -8.68 4.83 -7.29
C GLU A 120 -10.12 5.38 -7.24
N ASP A 121 -10.98 4.81 -6.39
CA ASP A 121 -12.36 5.28 -6.19
C ASP A 121 -12.81 5.07 -4.75
N MET A 122 -12.64 6.10 -3.93
CA MET A 122 -13.01 6.11 -2.51
C MET A 122 -14.23 7.00 -2.25
N HIS A 123 -15.17 7.14 -3.20
CA HIS A 123 -16.34 8.03 -3.06
C HIS A 123 -17.21 7.77 -1.82
N MET A 124 -17.14 6.57 -1.24
CA MET A 124 -17.83 6.19 0.00
C MET A 124 -17.12 6.67 1.29
N LEU A 125 -15.95 7.29 1.16
CA LEU A 125 -15.16 7.88 2.24
C LEU A 125 -15.25 9.39 2.20
N GLN A 126 -15.34 10.00 3.38
CA GLN A 126 -15.45 11.45 3.54
C GLN A 126 -14.11 12.14 3.29
N ASP A 127 -14.18 13.34 2.72
CA ASP A 127 -13.04 14.26 2.60
C ASP A 127 -12.51 14.62 3.99
N GLY A 128 -11.20 14.74 4.12
CA GLY A 128 -10.56 15.25 5.32
C GLY A 128 -10.84 14.46 6.61
N HIS A 129 -11.14 13.16 6.50
CA HIS A 129 -11.60 12.34 7.62
C HIS A 129 -10.47 11.67 8.41
N PHE A 130 -9.35 11.35 7.75
CA PHE A 130 -8.27 10.54 8.31
C PHE A 130 -7.08 11.36 8.76
N ASP A 131 -6.52 11.03 9.94
CA ASP A 131 -5.26 11.59 10.42
C ASP A 131 -4.06 11.03 9.63
N ALA A 132 -4.16 9.76 9.22
CA ALA A 132 -3.16 9.11 8.40
C ALA A 132 -3.77 8.12 7.40
N VAL A 133 -3.06 7.90 6.30
CA VAL A 133 -3.32 6.83 5.33
C VAL A 133 -2.06 5.97 5.24
N ILE A 134 -2.22 4.65 5.27
CA ILE A 134 -1.15 3.67 5.02
C ILE A 134 -1.31 3.13 3.61
N LEU A 135 -0.23 3.16 2.83
CA LEU A 135 -0.16 2.62 1.47
C LEU A 135 1.13 1.83 1.29
N THR A 136 1.09 0.52 1.47
CA THR A 136 2.28 -0.33 1.35
C THR A 136 2.10 -1.41 0.30
N TYR A 137 2.90 -1.36 -0.77
CA TYR A 137 2.90 -2.32 -1.88
C TYR A 137 1.58 -2.37 -2.65
N VAL A 138 1.00 -1.20 -2.90
CA VAL A 138 -0.32 -1.03 -3.55
C VAL A 138 -0.24 -0.05 -4.70
N LEU A 139 0.58 1.00 -4.61
CA LEU A 139 0.72 1.96 -5.70
C LEU A 139 1.29 1.29 -6.95
N CYS A 140 2.08 0.24 -6.82
CA CYS A 140 2.58 -0.59 -7.93
C CYS A 140 1.49 -1.39 -8.67
N THR A 141 0.36 -1.73 -8.03
CA THR A 141 -0.74 -2.52 -8.63
C THR A 141 -1.90 -1.67 -9.12
N ALA A 142 -1.97 -0.40 -8.70
CA ALA A 142 -3.01 0.53 -9.12
C ALA A 142 -3.07 0.68 -10.66
N LYS A 143 -4.28 0.71 -11.22
CA LYS A 143 -4.48 1.00 -12.66
C LYS A 143 -4.16 2.46 -12.96
N ASP A 144 -4.58 3.35 -12.05
CA ASP A 144 -4.33 4.78 -12.12
C ASP A 144 -3.73 5.26 -10.79
N GLY A 145 -2.40 5.36 -10.76
CA GLY A 145 -1.66 5.79 -9.58
C GLY A 145 -1.87 7.27 -9.25
N GLU A 146 -2.12 8.13 -10.24
CA GLU A 146 -2.37 9.56 -10.00
C GLU A 146 -3.73 9.75 -9.35
N LYS A 147 -4.75 9.02 -9.83
CA LYS A 147 -6.09 9.03 -9.23
C LYS A 147 -6.09 8.46 -7.81
N LEU A 148 -5.37 7.36 -7.57
CA LEU A 148 -5.17 6.81 -6.23
C LEU A 148 -4.57 7.86 -5.28
N LEU A 149 -3.49 8.52 -5.67
CA LEU A 149 -2.84 9.54 -4.85
C LEU A 149 -3.74 10.77 -4.64
N SER A 150 -4.54 11.14 -5.63
CA SER A 150 -5.55 12.20 -5.51
C SER A 150 -6.62 11.84 -4.47
N GLU A 151 -7.16 10.62 -4.50
CA GLU A 151 -8.13 10.15 -3.50
C GLU A 151 -7.54 10.10 -2.09
N ILE A 152 -6.30 9.63 -1.96
CA ILE A 152 -5.57 9.65 -0.68
C ILE A 152 -5.47 11.06 -0.13
N LYS A 153 -5.09 12.04 -0.96
CA LYS A 153 -5.04 13.45 -0.54
C LYS A 153 -6.39 14.00 -0.14
N ARG A 154 -7.46 13.63 -0.85
CA ARG A 154 -8.84 14.06 -0.55
C ARG A 154 -9.30 13.54 0.81
N VAL A 155 -9.10 12.26 1.10
CA VAL A 155 -9.57 11.65 2.36
C VAL A 155 -8.70 12.01 3.57
N LEU A 156 -7.44 12.38 3.33
CA LEU A 156 -6.57 12.94 4.37
C LEU A 156 -7.05 14.33 4.78
N ARG A 157 -7.10 14.58 6.09
CA ARG A 157 -7.28 15.96 6.58
C ARG A 157 -6.07 16.81 6.25
N LYS A 158 -6.24 18.14 6.32
CA LYS A 158 -5.12 19.08 6.31
C LYS A 158 -4.13 18.75 7.43
N GLY A 159 -2.84 18.68 7.10
CA GLY A 159 -1.76 18.24 7.98
C GLY A 159 -1.81 16.74 8.32
N GLY A 160 -2.62 15.95 7.63
CA GLY A 160 -2.64 14.49 7.70
C GLY A 160 -1.49 13.89 6.88
N ARG A 161 -1.12 12.64 7.19
CA ARG A 161 0.04 11.97 6.58
C ARG A 161 -0.31 10.74 5.77
N LEU A 162 0.22 10.64 4.57
CA LEU A 162 0.41 9.38 3.87
C LEU A 162 1.70 8.72 4.36
N LEU A 163 1.62 7.50 4.86
CA LEU A 163 2.77 6.64 5.15
C LEU A 163 2.88 5.59 4.06
N PHE A 164 4.04 5.47 3.43
CA PHE A 164 4.18 4.60 2.26
C PHE A 164 5.44 3.73 2.28
N ALA A 165 5.32 2.56 1.64
CA ALA A 165 6.42 1.69 1.25
C ALA A 165 6.08 1.02 -0.07
N GLU A 166 6.90 1.18 -1.09
CA GLU A 166 6.65 0.62 -2.42
C GLU A 166 7.94 0.04 -2.96
N HIS A 167 7.86 -1.11 -3.63
CA HIS A 167 8.92 -1.46 -4.56
C HIS A 167 8.77 -0.59 -5.81
N VAL A 168 9.88 -0.25 -6.44
CA VAL A 168 9.95 0.67 -7.58
C VAL A 168 10.84 0.14 -8.68
N GLY A 169 10.70 0.71 -9.86
CA GLY A 169 11.68 0.53 -10.92
C GLY A 169 13.08 0.92 -10.43
N HIS A 170 14.04 0.03 -10.62
CA HIS A 170 15.46 0.32 -10.46
C HIS A 170 15.87 1.54 -11.29
N PRO A 171 16.95 2.25 -10.90
CA PRO A 171 17.44 3.39 -11.65
C PRO A 171 17.64 3.07 -13.13
N LYS A 172 17.23 4.02 -14.00
CA LYS A 172 17.33 3.87 -15.45
C LYS A 172 18.77 3.61 -15.88
N GLY A 173 18.96 2.67 -16.80
CA GLY A 173 20.28 2.27 -17.32
C GLY A 173 20.98 1.18 -16.51
N THR A 174 20.43 0.74 -15.38
CA THR A 174 20.96 -0.41 -14.63
C THR A 174 20.56 -1.74 -15.28
N ARG A 175 21.35 -2.80 -15.02
CA ARG A 175 21.01 -4.17 -15.45
C ARG A 175 19.71 -4.67 -14.79
N ALA A 176 19.48 -4.31 -13.53
CA ALA A 176 18.27 -4.66 -12.81
C ALA A 176 17.03 -4.01 -13.46
N ARG A 177 17.12 -2.73 -13.86
CA ARG A 177 16.04 -2.07 -14.62
C ARG A 177 15.75 -2.75 -15.95
N PHE A 178 16.80 -3.14 -16.70
CA PHE A 178 16.62 -3.86 -17.95
C PHE A 178 15.89 -5.21 -17.74
N LEU A 179 16.24 -5.94 -16.68
CA LEU A 179 15.56 -7.18 -16.31
C LEU A 179 14.11 -6.92 -15.92
N GLN A 180 13.84 -5.88 -15.12
CA GLN A 180 12.49 -5.47 -14.76
C GLN A 180 11.63 -5.17 -15.99
N ASP A 181 12.13 -4.35 -16.91
CA ASP A 181 11.39 -3.97 -18.12
C ASP A 181 11.11 -5.20 -19.02
N THR A 182 12.03 -6.16 -19.06
CA THR A 182 11.88 -7.40 -19.85
C THR A 182 10.86 -8.37 -19.25
N LEU A 183 10.89 -8.55 -17.93
CA LEU A 183 10.01 -9.49 -17.23
C LEU A 183 8.63 -8.88 -16.90
N ALA A 184 8.46 -7.56 -16.99
CA ALA A 184 7.26 -6.84 -16.53
C ALA A 184 5.95 -7.39 -17.08
N PRO A 185 5.79 -7.68 -18.40
CA PRO A 185 4.53 -8.21 -18.91
C PRO A 185 4.13 -9.56 -18.29
N LEU A 186 5.12 -10.44 -18.08
CA LEU A 186 4.92 -11.75 -17.49
C LEU A 186 4.60 -11.65 -15.99
N VAL A 187 5.38 -10.85 -15.27
CA VAL A 187 5.19 -10.62 -13.84
C VAL A 187 3.82 -10.00 -13.57
N GLN A 188 3.46 -8.95 -14.33
CA GLN A 188 2.20 -8.26 -14.19
C GLN A 188 1.01 -9.23 -14.34
N TYR A 189 1.11 -10.17 -15.28
CA TYR A 189 0.10 -11.18 -15.51
C TYR A 189 -0.09 -12.12 -14.29
N PHE A 190 0.99 -12.55 -13.63
CA PHE A 190 0.93 -13.48 -12.49
C PHE A 190 0.71 -12.80 -11.12
N THR A 191 1.08 -11.54 -10.96
CA THR A 191 1.07 -10.80 -9.69
C THR A 191 -0.14 -9.88 -9.52
N GLY A 192 -1.27 -10.23 -10.14
CA GLY A 192 -2.50 -9.47 -10.00
C GLY A 192 -2.44 -8.05 -10.59
N GLY A 193 -1.54 -7.78 -11.53
CA GLY A 193 -1.41 -6.48 -12.18
C GLY A 193 -0.27 -5.60 -11.68
N CYS A 194 0.64 -6.12 -10.85
CA CYS A 194 1.78 -5.34 -10.36
C CYS A 194 2.72 -4.88 -11.49
N TYR A 195 3.00 -3.58 -11.52
CA TYR A 195 3.99 -2.96 -12.40
C TYR A 195 5.32 -2.85 -11.67
N MET A 196 6.14 -3.90 -11.68
CA MET A 196 7.42 -3.91 -10.95
C MET A 196 8.44 -2.87 -11.43
N ASN A 197 8.32 -2.41 -12.67
CA ASN A 197 9.17 -1.37 -13.25
C ASN A 197 8.55 0.05 -13.16
N ARG A 198 7.45 0.22 -12.43
CA ARG A 198 6.82 1.53 -12.24
C ARG A 198 7.71 2.43 -11.42
N ASP A 199 7.94 3.64 -11.92
CA ASP A 199 8.67 4.68 -11.20
C ASP A 199 7.75 5.32 -10.11
N SER A 200 7.23 4.53 -9.16
CA SER A 200 6.24 4.98 -8.16
C SER A 200 6.76 6.10 -7.26
N GLY A 201 8.07 6.14 -6.98
CA GLY A 201 8.71 7.26 -6.28
C GLY A 201 8.55 8.60 -7.03
N VAL A 202 8.59 8.57 -8.37
CA VAL A 202 8.35 9.77 -9.21
C VAL A 202 6.87 10.19 -9.16
N LEU A 203 5.94 9.23 -9.12
CA LEU A 203 4.51 9.52 -8.95
C LEU A 203 4.25 10.19 -7.59
N LEU A 204 4.80 9.64 -6.50
CA LEU A 204 4.71 10.21 -5.16
C LEU A 204 5.27 11.65 -5.11
N ALA A 205 6.45 11.86 -5.68
CA ALA A 205 7.08 13.19 -5.71
C ALA A 205 6.26 14.23 -6.51
N LYS A 206 5.51 13.79 -7.52
CA LYS A 206 4.69 14.67 -8.37
C LYS A 206 3.24 14.81 -7.90
N ALA A 207 2.81 14.08 -6.88
CA ALA A 207 1.42 14.08 -6.40
C ALA A 207 0.99 15.38 -5.71
N GLY A 208 1.90 16.34 -5.51
CA GLY A 208 1.59 17.66 -4.98
C GLY A 208 1.24 17.66 -3.49
N PHE A 209 1.86 16.77 -2.71
CA PHE A 209 1.89 16.87 -1.24
C PHE A 209 2.70 18.11 -0.82
N SER A 210 2.39 18.70 0.32
CA SER A 210 3.07 19.90 0.83
C SER A 210 4.46 19.60 1.39
N GLU A 211 4.67 18.38 1.89
CA GLU A 211 5.97 17.84 2.30
C GLU A 211 6.06 16.38 1.86
N ILE A 212 7.25 15.96 1.43
CA ILE A 212 7.57 14.56 1.21
C ILE A 212 8.95 14.25 1.79
N LYS A 213 9.03 13.20 2.60
CA LYS A 213 10.28 12.55 3.01
C LYS A 213 10.27 11.14 2.45
N MET A 214 11.25 10.85 1.63
CA MET A 214 11.36 9.59 0.91
C MET A 214 12.79 9.11 0.96
N ASP A 215 12.97 7.92 1.50
CA ASP A 215 14.23 7.19 1.54
C ASP A 215 14.17 6.01 0.57
N GLU A 216 15.33 5.57 0.12
CA GLU A 216 15.50 4.46 -0.81
C GLU A 216 16.20 3.30 -0.09
N VAL A 217 15.85 2.07 -0.43
CA VAL A 217 16.49 0.87 0.14
C VAL A 217 16.46 -0.29 -0.85
N ASP A 218 17.56 -1.03 -0.90
CA ASP A 218 17.59 -2.37 -1.48
C ASP A 218 17.42 -3.41 -0.38
N ILE A 219 16.39 -4.23 -0.48
CA ILE A 219 16.15 -5.35 0.44
C ILE A 219 16.58 -6.68 -0.19
N ASN A 220 16.86 -7.69 0.63
CA ASN A 220 17.46 -8.95 0.17
C ASN A 220 16.43 -9.93 -0.41
N ILE A 221 15.79 -9.51 -1.51
CA ILE A 221 14.84 -10.31 -2.28
C ILE A 221 15.28 -10.35 -3.76
N PRO A 222 14.63 -11.14 -4.64
CA PRO A 222 14.99 -11.18 -6.06
C PRO A 222 15.09 -9.77 -6.67
N CYS A 223 16.13 -9.55 -7.48
CA CYS A 223 16.56 -8.23 -7.90
C CYS A 223 15.48 -7.42 -8.63
N GLU A 224 14.53 -8.08 -9.27
CA GLU A 224 13.38 -7.47 -9.94
C GLU A 224 12.41 -6.77 -8.98
N TYR A 225 12.45 -7.09 -7.68
CA TYR A 225 11.66 -6.44 -6.63
C TYR A 225 12.50 -5.75 -5.56
N SER A 226 13.83 -5.88 -5.55
CA SER A 226 14.67 -5.49 -4.41
C SER A 226 14.65 -4.01 -4.08
N TYR A 227 14.42 -3.14 -5.07
CA TYR A 227 14.53 -1.70 -4.90
C TYR A 227 13.22 -1.07 -4.43
N HIS A 228 13.30 -0.31 -3.34
CA HIS A 228 12.15 0.23 -2.64
C HIS A 228 12.32 1.71 -2.32
N VAL A 229 11.18 2.40 -2.28
CA VAL A 229 11.05 3.72 -1.64
C VAL A 229 10.11 3.62 -0.45
N TYR A 230 10.39 4.36 0.60
CA TYR A 230 9.52 4.42 1.76
C TYR A 230 9.63 5.77 2.46
N GLY A 231 8.64 6.09 3.29
CA GLY A 231 8.63 7.34 4.05
C GLY A 231 7.23 7.88 4.27
N PHE A 232 7.09 9.21 4.22
CA PHE A 232 5.80 9.87 4.39
C PHE A 232 5.64 11.10 3.51
N ALA A 233 4.38 11.44 3.23
CA ALA A 233 3.99 12.68 2.59
C ALA A 233 2.85 13.36 3.37
N THR A 234 2.77 14.69 3.34
CA THR A 234 1.79 15.48 4.12
C THR A 234 0.92 16.33 3.21
N VAL A 235 -0.37 16.48 3.55
CA VAL A 235 -1.33 17.36 2.86
C VAL A 235 -1.30 18.76 3.46
#